data_AF-A0A945XD42-F1
#
_entry.id   AF-A0A945XD42-F1
#
_cell.length_a   1.000
_cell.length_b   1.000
_cell.length_c   1.000
_cell.angle_alpha   90.00
_cell.angle_beta   90.00
_cell.angle_gamma   90.00
#
_symmetry.space_group_name_H-M   'P 1'
#
loop_
_entity.id
_entity.type
_entity.pdbx_description
1 polymer ?
#
loop_
_entity_poly.entity_id
_entity_poly.type
_entity_poly.pdbx_seq_one_letter_code
_entity_poly.pdbx_strand_id
1 'polypeptide(L)'
;VNVSGLGLATPLATFFELLGRAAPAVGLICVGAGLDLAAARAGRFWVGLSAMLKLVAMPLIALGFAQALGLTGAAAYVLVMFHALPTAPSAYILARQLGGDARLMAGILTTQTALAIITLPVWISLLGN
;
A
#
# COMPACT_ATOMS: atom_id res chain seq x y z
N VAL A 1 -11.59 -13.82 12.04
CA VAL A 1 -11.89 -14.88 13.03
C VAL A 1 -13.39 -15.16 12.96
N ASN A 2 -13.78 -16.41 12.68
CA ASN A 2 -15.19 -16.78 12.59
C ASN A 2 -15.74 -17.00 14.01
N VAL A 3 -16.62 -16.10 14.47
CA VAL A 3 -17.20 -16.14 15.83
C VAL A 3 -18.43 -17.05 15.89
N SER A 4 -19.04 -17.39 14.74
CA SER A 4 -20.28 -18.17 14.68
C SER A 4 -20.07 -19.68 14.49
N GLY A 5 -18.85 -20.15 14.27
CA GLY A 5 -18.51 -21.58 14.07
C GLY A 5 -19.06 -22.20 12.78
N LEU A 6 -19.97 -21.51 12.08
CA LEU A 6 -20.49 -21.88 10.78
C LEU A 6 -19.49 -21.46 9.71
N GLY A 7 -18.76 -22.42 9.15
CA GLY A 7 -17.92 -22.17 7.98
C GLY A 7 -18.75 -21.61 6.83
N LEU A 8 -18.21 -20.62 6.11
CA LEU A 8 -18.81 -20.19 4.85
C LEU A 8 -18.89 -21.39 3.91
N ALA A 9 -20.06 -21.67 3.35
CA ALA A 9 -20.20 -22.70 2.33
C ALA A 9 -19.16 -22.44 1.23
N THR A 10 -18.45 -23.50 0.81
CA THR A 10 -17.29 -23.40 -0.10
C THR A 10 -17.55 -22.53 -1.34
N PRO A 11 -18.72 -22.59 -2.01
CA PRO A 11 -19.02 -21.70 -3.14
C PRO A 11 -19.05 -20.21 -2.77
N LEU A 12 -19.59 -19.88 -1.59
CA LEU A 12 -19.69 -18.50 -1.10
C LEU A 12 -18.31 -17.97 -0.69
N ALA A 13 -17.49 -18.82 -0.06
CA ALA A 13 -16.11 -18.49 0.28
C ALA A 13 -15.29 -18.15 -0.98
N THR A 14 -15.37 -18.99 -2.01
CA THR A 14 -14.66 -18.76 -3.29
C THR A 14 -15.15 -17.49 -4.00
N PHE A 15 -16.46 -17.22 -3.97
CA PHE A 15 -17.01 -15.99 -4.55
C PHE A 15 -16.43 -14.73 -3.89
N PHE A 16 -16.44 -14.67 -2.55
CA PHE A 16 -15.86 -13.54 -1.82
C PHE A 16 -14.33 -13.44 -1.99
N GLU A 17 -13.62 -14.57 -2.09
CA GLU A 17 -12.18 -14.57 -2.35
C GLU A 17 -11.86 -13.98 -3.74
N LEU A 18 -12.59 -14.39 -4.77
CA LEU A 18 -12.44 -13.84 -6.13
C LEU A 18 -12.76 -12.34 -6.16
N LEU A 19 -13.84 -11.92 -5.52
CA LEU A 19 -14.23 -10.51 -5.42
C LEU A 19 -13.16 -9.69 -4.68
N GLY A 20 -12.64 -10.23 -3.57
CA GLY A 20 -11.59 -9.61 -2.76
C GLY A 20 -10.26 -9.48 -3.51
N ARG A 21 -9.90 -10.47 -4.33
CA ARG A 21 -8.70 -10.41 -5.20
C ARG A 21 -8.85 -9.41 -6.34
N ALA A 22 -10.06 -9.24 -6.88
CA ALA A 22 -10.33 -8.28 -7.95
C ALA A 22 -10.42 -6.83 -7.46
N ALA A 23 -10.89 -6.61 -6.22
CA ALA A 23 -11.16 -5.28 -5.70
C ALA A 23 -9.94 -4.31 -5.73
N PRO A 24 -8.71 -4.70 -5.35
CA PRO A 24 -7.54 -3.84 -5.47
C PRO A 24 -7.24 -3.42 -6.91
N ALA A 25 -7.36 -4.34 -7.87
CA ALA A 25 -7.12 -4.07 -9.28
C ALA A 25 -8.14 -3.08 -9.85
N VAL A 26 -9.43 -3.30 -9.56
CA VAL A 26 -10.50 -2.37 -9.94
C VAL A 26 -10.30 -1.00 -9.28
N GLY A 27 -9.93 -0.97 -7.99
CA GLY A 27 -9.60 0.26 -7.28
C GLY A 27 -8.48 1.05 -7.94
N LEU A 28 -7.40 0.39 -8.36
CA LEU A 28 -6.29 1.03 -9.08
C LEU A 28 -6.71 1.56 -10.46
N ILE A 29 -7.56 0.84 -11.19
CA ILE A 29 -8.12 1.32 -12.48
C ILE A 29 -8.99 2.56 -12.26
N CYS A 30 -9.84 2.57 -11.23
CA CYS A 30 -10.66 3.74 -10.89
C CYS A 30 -9.81 4.95 -10.47
N VAL A 31 -8.74 4.72 -9.71
CA VAL A 31 -7.77 5.77 -9.35
C VAL A 31 -7.08 6.31 -10.60
N GLY A 32 -6.65 5.43 -11.52
CA GLY A 32 -6.05 5.82 -12.79
C GLY A 32 -6.98 6.63 -13.69
N ALA A 33 -8.25 6.23 -13.79
CA ALA A 33 -9.27 6.97 -14.56
C ALA A 33 -9.61 8.34 -13.93
N GLY A 34 -9.51 8.46 -12.61
CA GLY A 34 -9.69 9.71 -11.86
C GLY A 34 -8.41 10.54 -11.70
N LEU A 35 -7.29 10.11 -12.30
CA LEU A 35 -6.00 10.76 -12.13
C LEU A 35 -5.95 12.09 -12.86
N ASP A 36 -5.90 13.16 -12.09
CA ASP A 36 -5.65 14.51 -12.59
C ASP A 36 -4.16 14.84 -12.41
N LEU A 37 -3.38 14.64 -13.47
CA LEU A 37 -1.94 14.91 -13.46
C LEU A 37 -1.62 16.39 -13.18
N ALA A 38 -2.53 17.32 -13.52
CA ALA A 38 -2.35 18.73 -13.22
C ALA A 38 -2.53 19.00 -11.72
N ALA A 39 -3.54 18.40 -11.09
CA ALA A 39 -3.73 18.46 -9.64
C ALA A 39 -2.57 17.80 -8.88
N ALA A 40 -2.09 16.63 -9.33
CA ALA A 40 -0.93 15.97 -8.75
C ALA A 40 0.34 16.84 -8.84
N ARG A 41 0.54 17.53 -9.97
CA ARG A 41 1.69 18.42 -10.18
C ARG A 41 1.62 19.72 -9.40
N ALA A 42 0.40 20.23 -9.14
CA ALA A 42 0.16 21.34 -8.22
C ALA A 42 0.50 20.95 -6.77
N GLY A 43 0.17 19.72 -6.37
CA GLY A 43 0.50 19.15 -5.06
C GLY A 43 1.87 18.46 -4.97
N ARG A 44 2.81 18.69 -5.90
CA ARG A 44 4.07 17.93 -6.01
C ARG A 44 4.89 17.83 -4.72
N PHE A 45 4.84 18.86 -3.88
CA PHE A 45 5.52 18.87 -2.59
C PHE A 45 4.96 17.79 -1.66
N TRP A 46 3.63 17.70 -1.55
CA TRP A 46 2.94 16.69 -0.74
C TRP A 46 3.10 15.28 -1.31
N VAL A 47 3.10 15.15 -2.64
CA VAL A 47 3.36 13.88 -3.32
C VAL A 47 4.77 13.37 -3.01
N GLY A 48 5.79 14.22 -3.17
CA GLY A 48 7.18 13.87 -2.89
C GLY A 48 7.43 13.57 -1.40
N LEU A 49 6.88 14.39 -0.51
CA LEU A 49 6.99 14.20 0.93
C LEU A 49 6.36 12.88 1.37
N SER A 50 5.15 12.57 0.89
CA SER A 50 4.47 11.31 1.17
C SER A 50 5.25 10.11 0.64
N ALA A 51 5.80 10.19 -0.57
CA ALA A 51 6.65 9.14 -1.13
C ALA A 51 7.91 8.90 -0.30
N MET A 52 8.62 9.95 0.11
CA MET A 52 9.82 9.82 0.95
C MET A 52 9.51 9.23 2.33
N LEU A 53 8.49 9.75 3.01
CA LEU A 53 8.09 9.24 4.33
C LEU A 53 7.65 7.78 4.25
N LYS A 54 6.91 7.40 3.20
CA LYS A 54 6.34 6.06 3.10
C LYS A 54 7.35 5.03 2.59
N LEU A 55 8.14 5.35 1.57
CA LEU A 55 9.04 4.38 0.91
C LEU A 55 10.44 4.30 1.54
N VAL A 56 10.81 5.28 2.37
CA VAL A 56 12.13 5.32 3.03
C VAL A 56 11.99 5.35 4.55
N ALA A 57 11.25 6.31 5.11
CA ALA A 57 11.21 6.46 6.57
C ALA A 57 10.48 5.28 7.26
N MET A 58 9.33 4.84 6.75
CA MET A 58 8.60 3.69 7.31
C MET A 58 9.40 2.37 7.30
N PRO A 59 10.03 1.92 6.19
CA PRO A 59 10.82 0.70 6.22
C PRO A 59 12.07 0.81 7.11
N LEU A 60 12.70 1.99 7.21
CA LEU A 60 13.80 2.21 8.17
C LEU A 60 13.34 2.11 9.62
N ILE A 61 12.18 2.69 9.94
CA ILE A 61 11.57 2.56 11.27
C ILE A 61 11.26 1.09 11.56
N ALA A 62 10.68 0.37 10.59
CA ALA A 62 10.39 -1.06 10.72
C ALA A 62 11.65 -1.90 10.93
N LEU A 63 12.76 -1.56 10.27
CA LEU A 63 14.06 -2.19 10.49
C LEU A 63 14.58 -1.93 11.91
N GLY A 64 14.47 -0.68 12.39
CA GLY A 64 14.82 -0.32 13.76
C GLY A 64 14.00 -1.09 14.81
N PHE A 65 12.70 -1.26 14.57
CA PHE A 65 11.85 -2.10 15.42
C PHE A 65 12.21 -3.59 15.34
N ALA A 66 12.51 -4.10 14.14
CA ALA A 66 12.96 -5.49 13.99
C ALA A 66 14.22 -5.74 14.84
N GLN A 67 15.18 -4.82 14.80
CA GLN A 67 16.40 -4.91 15.60
C GLN A 67 16.13 -4.76 17.10
N ALA A 68 15.34 -3.76 17.52
CA ALA A 68 15.03 -3.51 18.93
C ALA A 68 14.28 -4.67 19.59
N LEU A 69 13.46 -5.39 18.83
CA LEU A 69 12.70 -6.56 19.28
C LEU A 69 13.44 -7.89 19.04
N GLY A 70 14.64 -7.86 18.45
CA GLY A 70 15.42 -9.05 18.15
C GLY A 70 14.80 -9.98 17.09
N LEU A 71 13.97 -9.44 16.19
CA LEU A 71 13.40 -10.22 15.09
C LEU A 71 14.50 -10.61 14.09
N THR A 72 14.55 -11.89 13.73
CA THR A 72 15.52 -12.43 12.77
C THR A 72 14.83 -13.20 11.64
N GLY A 73 15.52 -13.32 10.51
CA GLY A 73 15.09 -14.13 9.37
C GLY A 73 13.77 -13.64 8.76
N ALA A 74 12.87 -14.58 8.47
CA ALA A 74 11.62 -14.32 7.73
C ALA A 74 10.71 -13.28 8.42
N ALA A 75 10.66 -13.23 9.76
CA ALA A 75 9.80 -12.30 10.46
C ALA A 75 10.24 -10.84 10.27
N ALA A 76 11.55 -10.57 10.36
CA ALA A 76 12.12 -9.25 10.10
C ALA A 76 11.94 -8.86 8.62
N TYR A 77 12.20 -9.81 7.71
CA TYR A 77 12.02 -9.60 6.27
C TYR A 77 10.59 -9.20 5.93
N VAL A 78 9.59 -9.96 6.40
CA VAL A 78 8.17 -9.66 6.18
C VAL A 78 7.79 -8.31 6.76
N LEU A 79 8.21 -7.99 7.99
CA LEU A 79 7.90 -6.71 8.64
C LEU A 79 8.36 -5.51 7.81
N VAL A 80 9.62 -5.54 7.37
CA VAL A 80 10.23 -4.44 6.60
C VAL A 80 9.61 -4.37 5.20
N MET A 81 9.40 -5.52 4.55
CA MET A 81 8.72 -5.58 3.25
C MET A 81 7.32 -4.98 3.31
N PHE A 82 6.49 -5.35 4.29
CA PHE A 82 5.14 -4.78 4.46
C PHE A 82 5.16 -3.26 4.62
N HIS A 83 6.21 -2.70 5.22
CA HIS A 83 6.38 -1.25 5.36
C HIS A 83 7.01 -0.57 4.14
N ALA A 84 7.68 -1.32 3.26
CA ALA A 84 8.22 -0.82 2.00
C ALA A 84 7.17 -0.73 0.87
N LEU A 85 6.00 -1.37 1.05
CA LEU A 85 4.91 -1.30 0.08
C LEU A 85 4.35 0.14 -0.05
N PRO A 86 3.86 0.52 -1.24
CA PRO A 86 3.18 1.79 -1.44
C PRO A 86 1.86 1.86 -0.65
N THR A 87 1.29 3.06 -0.53
CA THR A 87 0.04 3.29 0.21
C THR A 87 -1.14 2.49 -0.38
N ALA A 88 -2.01 1.98 0.49
CA ALA A 88 -3.15 1.16 0.09
C ALA A 88 -4.15 1.93 -0.80
N PRO A 89 -4.70 1.30 -1.87
CA PRO A 89 -5.70 1.91 -2.75
C PRO A 89 -6.97 2.40 -2.03
N SER A 90 -7.34 1.76 -0.92
CA SER A 90 -8.51 2.14 -0.11
C SER A 90 -8.41 3.55 0.49
N ALA A 91 -7.20 4.11 0.62
CA ALA A 91 -6.99 5.47 1.08
C ALA A 91 -7.62 6.52 0.15
N TYR A 92 -7.70 6.26 -1.16
CA TYR A 92 -8.39 7.14 -2.10
C TYR A 92 -9.90 7.21 -1.83
N ILE A 93 -10.53 6.04 -1.67
CA ILE A 93 -11.96 5.96 -1.38
C ILE A 93 -12.24 6.65 -0.04
N LEU A 94 -11.43 6.38 0.98
CA LEU A 94 -11.58 6.98 2.30
C LEU A 94 -11.40 8.51 2.27
N ALA A 95 -10.39 9.01 1.54
CA ALA A 95 -10.19 10.45 1.37
C ALA A 95 -11.43 11.11 0.75
N ARG A 96 -12.04 10.48 -0.26
CA ARG A 96 -13.28 10.97 -0.87
C ARG A 96 -14.47 10.95 0.09
N GLN A 97 -14.61 9.89 0.89
CA GLN A 97 -15.71 9.75 1.85
C GLN A 97 -15.61 10.73 3.03
N LEU A 98 -14.40 11.07 3.46
CA LEU A 98 -14.15 12.01 4.56
C LEU A 98 -14.05 13.48 4.12
N GLY A 99 -14.35 13.79 2.85
CA GLY A 99 -14.26 15.16 2.32
C GLY A 99 -12.83 15.69 2.13
N GLY A 100 -11.82 14.80 2.10
CA GLY A 100 -10.43 15.13 1.80
C GLY A 100 -10.15 15.29 0.31
N ASP A 101 -8.90 15.61 -0.02
CA ASP A 101 -8.47 15.78 -1.41
C ASP A 101 -8.20 14.43 -2.10
N ALA A 102 -9.25 13.88 -2.69
CA ALA A 102 -9.17 12.63 -3.43
C ALA A 102 -8.28 12.73 -4.68
N ARG A 103 -8.18 13.90 -5.32
CA ARG A 103 -7.34 14.08 -6.53
C ARG A 103 -5.85 14.05 -6.15
N LEU A 104 -5.48 14.75 -5.09
CA LEU A 104 -4.13 14.67 -4.55
C LEU A 104 -3.78 13.24 -4.10
N MET A 105 -4.70 12.57 -3.41
CA MET A 105 -4.50 11.18 -2.96
C MET A 105 -4.30 10.22 -4.16
N ALA A 106 -5.07 10.40 -5.24
CA ALA A 106 -4.86 9.64 -6.48
C ALA A 106 -3.45 9.89 -7.05
N GLY A 107 -2.99 11.14 -7.08
CA GLY A 107 -1.63 11.50 -7.50
C GLY A 107 -0.53 10.86 -6.64
N ILE A 108 -0.72 10.84 -5.31
CA ILE A 108 0.18 10.17 -4.37
C ILE A 108 0.25 8.67 -4.68
N LEU A 109 -0.90 8.00 -4.77
CA LEU A 109 -0.97 6.56 -5.03
C LEU A 109 -0.28 6.18 -6.34
N THR A 110 -0.57 6.89 -7.43
CA THR A 110 0.05 6.59 -8.73
C THR A 110 1.56 6.81 -8.68
N THR A 111 2.02 7.90 -8.08
CA THR A 111 3.46 8.19 -7.99
C THR A 111 4.19 7.19 -7.11
N GLN A 112 3.63 6.83 -5.96
CA GLN A 112 4.19 5.81 -5.08
C GLN A 112 4.20 4.42 -5.73
N THR A 113 3.15 4.07 -6.46
CA THR A 113 3.07 2.79 -7.20
C THR A 113 4.15 2.73 -8.28
N ALA A 114 4.35 3.83 -9.03
CA ALA A 114 5.41 3.91 -10.03
C ALA A 114 6.81 3.83 -9.40
N LEU A 115 7.05 4.54 -8.29
CA LEU A 115 8.31 4.47 -7.55
C LEU A 115 8.55 3.08 -6.95
N ALA A 116 7.50 2.40 -6.50
CA ALA A 116 7.59 1.05 -5.91
C ALA A 116 8.17 0.02 -6.87
N ILE A 117 8.00 0.18 -8.19
CA ILE A 117 8.62 -0.66 -9.23
C ILE A 117 10.15 -0.69 -9.06
N ILE A 118 10.74 0.42 -8.62
CA ILE A 118 12.19 0.55 -8.43
C ILE A 118 12.56 0.31 -6.96
N THR A 119 11.82 0.86 -6.00
CA THR A 119 12.21 0.80 -4.58
C THR A 119 12.02 -0.59 -3.98
N LEU A 120 11.01 -1.36 -4.38
CA LEU A 120 10.80 -2.71 -3.83
C LEU A 120 11.94 -3.68 -4.20
N PRO A 121 12.39 -3.78 -5.47
CA PRO A 121 13.57 -4.58 -5.79
C PRO A 121 14.81 -4.18 -4.98
N VAL A 122 15.05 -2.88 -4.78
CA VAL A 122 16.18 -2.39 -3.98
C VAL A 122 16.10 -2.91 -2.53
N TRP A 123 14.94 -2.80 -1.89
CA TRP A 123 14.76 -3.31 -0.53
C TRP A 123 14.88 -4.84 -0.46
N ILE A 124 14.36 -5.57 -1.46
CA ILE A 124 14.50 -7.02 -1.56
C ILE A 124 15.97 -7.41 -1.68
N SER A 125 16.75 -6.74 -2.53
CA SER A 125 18.18 -7.01 -2.69
C SER A 125 19.00 -6.67 -1.44
N LEU A 126 18.59 -5.66 -0.66
CA LEU A 126 19.26 -5.29 0.58
C LEU A 126 18.98 -6.26 1.73
N LEU A 127 17.77 -6.83 1.80
CA LEU A 127 17.32 -7.70 2.91
C LEU A 127 17.34 -9.19 2.59
N GLY A 128 17.41 -9.56 1.31
CA GLY A 128 17.36 -10.93 0.81
C GLY A 128 18.72 -11.63 0.70
N ASN A 129 19.79 -11.01 1.19
CA ASN A 129 21.10 -11.63 1.45
C ASN A 129 21.15 -12.19 2.88
#